data_AF-A0A1C5C889-F1
#
_entry.id   AF-A0A1C5C889-F1
#
_cell.length_a   1.000
_cell.length_b   1.000
_cell.length_c   1.000
_cell.angle_alpha   90.00
_cell.angle_beta   90.00
_cell.angle_gamma   90.00
#
_symmetry.space_group_name_H-M   'P 1'
#
loop_
_entity.id
_entity.type
_entity.pdbx_description
1 polymer ?
#
loop_
_entity_poly.entity_id
_entity_poly.type
_entity_poly.pdbx_seq_one_letter_code
_entity_poly.pdbx_strand_id
1 'polypeptide(L)'
;MARLQADRAVNPGDYPSGVYEAARDRIKTQREAAEHLLAESAVIEATPDVSDYEPLIVGLLDEWETINDGERSGILRQLLRRVAVYRAEREGYARATTRIEFHLVWEPDPWADQSASSESATED
;
A
#
# COMPACT_ATOMS: atom_id res chain seq x y z
N MET A 1 -19.83 28.37 -15.55
CA MET A 1 -20.63 29.31 -14.73
C MET A 1 -21.01 30.57 -15.51
N ALA A 2 -20.05 31.32 -16.08
CA ALA A 2 -20.32 32.59 -16.78
C ALA A 2 -21.36 32.50 -17.92
N ARG A 3 -21.35 31.41 -18.72
CA ARG A 3 -22.35 31.18 -19.78
C ARG A 3 -23.78 31.06 -19.26
N LEU A 4 -24.00 30.30 -18.18
CA LEU A 4 -25.34 30.14 -17.57
C LEU A 4 -25.84 31.41 -16.89
N GLN A 5 -24.93 32.16 -16.27
CA GLN A 5 -25.25 33.46 -15.67
C GLN A 5 -25.64 34.50 -16.73
N ALA A 6 -24.92 34.52 -17.86
CA ALA A 6 -25.26 35.37 -18.99
C ALA A 6 -26.59 34.96 -19.64
N ASP A 7 -26.86 33.66 -19.77
CA ASP A 7 -28.10 33.13 -20.37
C ASP A 7 -29.33 33.45 -19.51
N ARG A 8 -29.22 33.31 -18.18
CA ARG A 8 -30.27 33.76 -17.23
C ARG A 8 -30.48 35.27 -17.26
N ALA A 9 -29.43 36.06 -17.49
CA ALA A 9 -29.52 37.51 -17.56
C ALA A 9 -30.21 38.00 -18.86
N VAL A 10 -30.05 37.26 -19.96
CA VAL A 10 -30.67 37.58 -21.25
C VAL A 10 -32.11 37.06 -21.33
N ASN A 11 -32.39 35.87 -20.77
CA ASN A 11 -33.71 35.24 -20.82
C ASN A 11 -34.21 34.82 -19.42
N PRO A 12 -34.59 35.78 -18.56
CA PRO A 12 -35.02 35.47 -17.19
C PRO A 12 -36.36 34.72 -17.11
N GLY A 13 -37.17 34.76 -18.18
CA GLY A 13 -38.48 34.08 -18.25
C GLY A 13 -38.42 32.60 -18.67
N ASP A 14 -37.30 32.15 -19.25
CA ASP A 14 -37.14 30.78 -19.77
C ASP A 14 -36.76 29.77 -18.67
N TYR A 15 -36.44 30.25 -17.48
CA TYR A 15 -36.09 29.40 -16.33
C TYR A 15 -37.19 29.46 -15.27
N PRO A 16 -38.04 28.43 -15.17
CA PRO A 16 -38.96 28.26 -14.04
C PRO A 16 -38.19 28.27 -12.71
N SER A 17 -38.85 28.66 -11.62
CA SER A 17 -38.21 28.75 -10.30
C SER A 17 -37.52 27.44 -9.91
N GLY A 18 -36.26 27.50 -9.49
CA GLY A 18 -35.46 26.36 -9.05
C GLY A 18 -34.71 25.60 -10.16
N VAL A 19 -35.04 25.79 -11.44
CA VAL A 19 -34.40 25.06 -12.55
C VAL A 19 -32.97 25.52 -12.78
N TYR A 20 -32.73 26.83 -12.67
CA TYR A 20 -31.37 27.38 -12.76
C TYR A 20 -30.52 26.92 -11.58
N GLU A 21 -31.08 26.95 -10.36
CA GLU A 21 -30.40 26.52 -9.14
C GLU A 21 -30.01 25.03 -9.25
N ALA A 22 -30.93 24.17 -9.71
CA ALA A 22 -30.65 22.76 -9.96
C ALA A 22 -29.56 22.52 -11.03
N ALA A 23 -29.59 23.28 -12.13
CA ALA A 23 -28.56 23.18 -13.18
C ALA A 23 -27.18 23.64 -12.68
N ARG A 24 -27.14 24.71 -11.89
CA ARG A 24 -25.92 25.22 -11.25
C ARG A 24 -25.34 24.19 -10.30
N ASP A 25 -26.16 23.61 -9.44
CA ASP A 25 -25.72 22.66 -8.42
C ASP A 25 -25.24 21.37 -9.07
N ARG A 26 -25.93 20.87 -10.10
CA ARG A 26 -25.46 19.73 -10.90
C ARG A 26 -24.06 19.96 -11.49
N ILE A 27 -23.79 21.14 -12.02
CA ILE A 27 -22.49 21.48 -12.60
C ILE A 27 -21.40 21.57 -11.53
N LYS A 28 -21.74 22.07 -10.33
CA LYS A 28 -20.80 22.07 -9.19
C LYS A 28 -20.47 20.64 -8.77
N THR A 29 -21.47 19.79 -8.57
CA THR A 29 -21.26 18.39 -8.18
C THR A 29 -20.45 17.62 -9.22
N GLN A 30 -20.69 17.85 -10.51
CA GLN A 30 -19.90 17.24 -11.58
C GLN A 30 -18.44 17.71 -11.58
N ARG A 31 -18.20 18.99 -11.28
CA ARG A 31 -16.85 19.54 -11.16
C ARG A 31 -16.11 18.97 -9.95
N GLU A 32 -16.75 18.92 -8.79
CA GLU A 32 -16.19 18.36 -7.56
C GLU A 32 -15.84 16.88 -7.73
N ALA A 33 -16.73 16.10 -8.37
CA ALA A 33 -16.46 14.70 -8.70
C ALA A 33 -15.27 14.54 -9.67
N ALA A 34 -15.17 15.40 -10.69
CA ALA A 34 -14.05 15.36 -11.63
C ALA A 34 -12.72 15.77 -10.97
N GLU A 35 -12.73 16.77 -10.08
CA GLU A 35 -11.55 17.18 -9.30
C GLU A 35 -11.09 16.06 -8.35
N HIS A 36 -12.02 15.32 -7.73
CA HIS A 36 -11.69 14.15 -6.92
C HIS A 36 -11.03 13.03 -7.72
N LEU A 37 -11.60 12.66 -8.87
CA LEU A 37 -11.05 11.61 -9.74
C LEU A 37 -9.67 11.99 -10.28
N LEU A 38 -9.45 13.27 -10.61
CA LEU A 38 -8.15 13.80 -11.01
C LEU A 38 -7.12 13.76 -9.88
N ALA A 39 -7.54 14.04 -8.64
CA ALA A 39 -6.67 13.94 -7.49
C ALA A 39 -6.27 12.48 -7.23
N GLU A 40 -7.21 11.54 -7.32
CA GLU A 40 -6.94 10.10 -7.19
C GLU A 40 -6.01 9.58 -8.30
N SER A 41 -6.19 10.01 -9.55
CA SER A 41 -5.31 9.62 -10.65
C SER A 41 -3.90 10.22 -10.50
N ALA A 42 -3.79 11.46 -10.02
CA ALA A 42 -2.51 12.11 -9.78
C ALA A 42 -1.68 11.38 -8.69
N VAL A 43 -2.32 10.77 -7.70
CA VAL A 43 -1.64 9.94 -6.69
C VAL A 43 -1.08 8.65 -7.32
N ILE A 44 -1.78 8.05 -8.27
CA ILE A 44 -1.33 6.85 -8.98
C ILE A 44 -0.12 7.17 -9.86
N GLU A 45 -0.14 8.27 -10.60
CA GLU A 45 1.00 8.71 -11.42
C GLU A 45 2.21 9.17 -10.59
N ALA A 46 1.97 9.69 -9.39
CA ALA A 46 3.05 10.06 -8.46
C ALA A 46 3.63 8.87 -7.69
N THR A 47 3.05 7.67 -7.84
CA THR A 47 3.61 6.45 -7.26
C THR A 47 4.79 6.00 -8.14
N PRO A 48 6.03 6.07 -7.65
CA PRO A 48 7.19 5.64 -8.43
C PRO A 48 7.07 4.16 -8.77
N ASP A 49 7.45 3.82 -10.00
CA ASP A 49 7.44 2.44 -10.48
C ASP A 49 8.64 1.67 -9.89
N VAL A 50 8.55 0.34 -9.85
CA VAL A 50 9.65 -0.52 -9.40
C VAL A 50 10.91 -0.29 -10.24
N SER A 51 10.73 0.04 -11.52
CA SER A 51 11.82 0.39 -12.44
C SER A 51 12.61 1.64 -12.01
N ASP A 52 11.97 2.60 -11.33
CA ASP A 52 12.65 3.79 -10.81
C ASP A 52 13.67 3.46 -9.70
N TYR A 53 13.47 2.31 -9.03
CA TYR A 53 14.36 1.83 -7.96
C TYR A 53 15.43 0.86 -8.45
N GLU A 54 15.35 0.38 -9.70
CA GLU A 54 16.27 -0.62 -10.25
C GLU A 54 17.75 -0.22 -10.10
N PRO A 55 18.18 1.02 -10.41
CA PRO A 55 19.58 1.42 -10.25
C PRO A 55 20.06 1.37 -8.80
N LEU A 56 19.16 1.70 -7.86
CA LEU A 56 19.45 1.67 -6.43
C LEU A 56 19.55 0.23 -5.91
N ILE A 57 18.66 -0.65 -6.38
CA ILE A 57 18.67 -2.08 -6.03
C ILE A 57 19.96 -2.73 -6.54
N VAL A 58 20.32 -2.50 -7.80
CA VAL A 58 21.54 -3.07 -8.41
C VAL A 58 22.79 -2.55 -7.69
N GLY A 59 22.89 -1.24 -7.45
CA GLY A 59 24.03 -0.67 -6.72
C GLY A 59 24.16 -1.20 -5.29
N LEU A 60 23.04 -1.40 -4.59
CA LEU A 60 23.06 -1.99 -3.25
C LEU A 60 23.48 -3.46 -3.26
N LEU A 61 23.06 -4.23 -4.28
CA LEU A 61 23.46 -5.63 -4.43
C LEU A 61 24.96 -5.76 -4.74
N ASP A 62 25.51 -4.88 -5.57
CA ASP A 62 26.95 -4.86 -5.88
C ASP A 62 27.79 -4.56 -4.63
N GLU A 63 27.33 -3.65 -3.78
CA GLU A 63 27.99 -3.30 -2.52
C GLU A 63 27.66 -4.26 -1.38
N TRP A 64 26.80 -5.27 -1.58
CA TRP A 64 26.36 -6.14 -0.49
C TRP A 64 27.51 -6.81 0.25
N GLU A 65 28.56 -7.20 -0.49
CA GLU A 65 29.77 -7.84 0.07
C GLU A 65 30.76 -6.86 0.71
N THR A 66 30.58 -5.55 0.52
CA THR A 66 31.42 -4.51 1.15
C THR A 66 30.80 -4.00 2.46
N ILE A 67 29.50 -4.22 2.68
CA ILE A 67 28.78 -3.89 3.91
C ILE A 67 29.27 -4.75 5.07
N ASN A 68 29.51 -4.13 6.23
CA ASN A 68 29.91 -4.85 7.44
C ASN A 68 28.77 -5.74 7.98
N ASP A 69 29.11 -6.88 8.58
CA ASP A 69 28.18 -7.84 9.21
C ASP A 69 27.16 -7.19 10.16
N GLY A 70 27.59 -6.14 10.89
CA GLY A 70 26.70 -5.39 11.79
C GLY A 70 25.60 -4.63 11.04
N GLU A 71 25.96 -3.97 9.95
CA GLU A 71 25.05 -3.22 9.09
C GLU A 71 24.14 -4.18 8.32
N ARG A 72 24.71 -5.25 7.77
CA ARG A 72 23.98 -6.33 7.10
C ARG A 72 22.93 -6.96 8.04
N SER A 73 23.31 -7.22 9.29
CA SER A 73 22.38 -7.72 10.31
C SER A 73 21.28 -6.71 10.64
N GLY A 74 21.60 -5.41 10.64
CA GLY A 74 20.62 -4.33 10.81
C GLY A 74 19.58 -4.33 9.69
N ILE A 75 20.04 -4.37 8.43
CA ILE A 75 19.18 -4.45 7.25
C ILE A 75 18.29 -5.70 7.32
N LEU A 76 18.88 -6.88 7.60
CA LEU A 76 18.12 -8.13 7.67
C LEU A 76 17.05 -8.11 8.78
N ARG A 77 17.32 -7.49 9.93
CA ARG A 77 16.32 -7.32 11.00
C ARG A 77 15.17 -6.39 10.64
N GLN A 78 15.38 -5.46 9.71
CA GLN A 78 14.32 -4.59 9.21
C GLN A 78 13.45 -5.32 8.16
N LEU A 79 14.05 -6.21 7.37
CA LEU A 79 13.34 -6.96 6.32
C LEU A 79 12.64 -8.21 6.84
N LEU A 80 13.25 -8.91 7.80
CA LEU A 80 12.75 -10.16 8.36
C LEU A 80 11.88 -9.88 9.58
N ARG A 81 10.60 -10.30 9.50
CA ARG A 81 9.70 -10.36 10.64
C ARG A 81 10.17 -11.41 11.64
N ARG A 82 10.44 -12.63 11.16
CA ARG A 82 10.89 -13.77 11.98
C ARG A 82 11.72 -14.75 11.15
N VAL A 83 12.54 -15.54 11.85
CA VAL A 83 13.27 -16.68 11.29
C VAL A 83 12.81 -17.93 12.04
N ALA A 84 12.16 -18.85 11.34
CA ALA A 84 11.71 -20.11 11.89
C ALA A 84 12.81 -21.16 11.74
N VAL A 85 13.15 -21.85 12.82
CA VAL A 85 14.14 -22.93 12.79
C VAL A 85 13.44 -24.22 13.19
N TYR A 86 13.26 -25.11 12.23
CA TYR A 86 12.68 -26.43 12.45
C TYR A 86 13.79 -27.46 12.52
N ARG A 87 13.69 -28.32 13.53
CA ARG A 87 14.47 -29.55 13.57
C ARG A 87 13.81 -30.54 12.61
N ALA A 88 14.49 -30.93 11.53
CA ALA A 88 13.96 -32.02 10.73
C ALA A 88 14.03 -33.31 11.55
N GLU A 89 12.93 -34.06 11.56
CA GLU A 89 12.90 -35.37 12.19
C GLU A 89 13.84 -36.35 11.48
N ARG A 90 14.35 -37.29 12.27
CA ARG A 90 15.36 -38.26 11.86
C ARG A 90 14.69 -39.41 11.12
N GLU A 91 15.05 -39.63 9.87
CA GLU A 91 14.83 -40.92 9.19
C GLU A 91 16.17 -41.68 9.09
N GLY A 92 16.37 -42.68 9.96
CA GLY A 92 17.53 -43.57 9.92
C GLY A 92 18.87 -43.00 10.43
N TYR A 93 19.98 -43.27 9.73
CA TYR A 93 21.36 -42.94 10.11
C TYR A 93 21.86 -41.58 9.58
N ALA A 94 21.00 -40.78 8.92
CA ALA A 94 21.40 -39.48 8.39
C ALA A 94 21.58 -38.43 9.50
N ARG A 95 22.54 -37.53 9.30
CA ARG A 95 22.79 -36.36 10.18
C ARG A 95 21.52 -35.52 10.23
N ALA A 96 21.09 -35.12 11.42
CA ALA A 96 19.92 -34.26 11.59
C ALA A 96 20.07 -32.99 10.74
N THR A 97 19.09 -32.74 9.86
CA THR A 97 19.06 -31.56 9.00
C THR A 97 18.23 -30.48 9.69
N THR A 98 18.69 -29.24 9.67
CA THR A 98 17.92 -28.09 10.16
C THR A 98 17.24 -27.44 8.97
N ARG A 99 15.92 -27.22 9.05
CA ARG A 99 15.17 -26.44 8.07
C ARG A 99 14.99 -25.03 8.60
N ILE A 100 15.37 -24.03 7.81
CA ILE A 100 15.26 -22.61 8.16
C ILE A 100 14.24 -22.00 7.20
N GLU A 101 13.24 -21.29 7.74
CA GLU A 101 12.30 -20.49 6.97
C GLU A 101 12.41 -19.02 7.37
N PHE A 102 12.32 -18.13 6.38
CA PHE A 102 12.41 -16.69 6.56
C PHE A 102 11.04 -16.09 6.28
N HIS A 103 10.53 -15.26 7.21
CA HIS A 103 9.26 -14.57 7.05
C HIS A 103 9.51 -13.07 6.95
N LEU A 104 9.13 -12.49 5.82
CA LEU A 104 9.39 -11.08 5.52
C LEU A 104 8.29 -10.18 6.12
N VAL A 105 8.61 -8.91 6.37
CA VAL A 105 7.68 -7.98 7.02
C VAL A 105 6.44 -7.69 6.14
N TRP A 106 6.59 -7.65 4.82
CA TRP A 106 5.49 -7.37 3.89
C TRP A 106 4.63 -8.59 3.54
N GLU A 107 5.05 -9.79 3.93
CA GLU A 107 4.26 -11.00 3.73
C GLU A 107 3.24 -11.20 4.87
N PRO A 108 2.10 -11.85 4.61
CA PRO A 108 1.16 -12.23 5.65
C PRO A 108 1.86 -13.08 6.72
N ASP A 109 1.65 -12.77 8.00
CA ASP A 109 2.25 -13.54 9.10
C ASP A 109 1.59 -14.94 9.13
N PRO A 110 2.34 -16.03 8.85
CA PRO A 110 1.77 -17.38 8.81
C PRO A 110 1.30 -17.89 10.18
N TRP A 111 1.61 -17.15 11.25
CA TRP A 111 1.24 -17.51 12.61
C TRP A 111 0.30 -16.51 13.28
N ALA A 112 -0.28 -15.57 12.53
CA ALA A 112 -1.20 -14.57 13.06
C ALA A 112 -2.30 -15.19 13.95
N ASP A 113 -2.86 -16.34 13.54
CA ASP A 113 -3.95 -17.04 14.23
C ASP A 113 -3.53 -17.71 15.56
N GLN A 114 -2.26 -18.09 15.70
CA GLN A 114 -1.75 -18.77 16.90
C GLN A 114 -1.56 -17.80 18.06
N SER A 115 -1.20 -16.54 17.76
CA SER A 115 -1.09 -15.45 18.74
C SER A 115 -2.43 -15.15 19.43
N ALA A 116 -3.53 -15.13 18.67
CA ALA A 116 -4.87 -14.82 19.20
C ALA A 116 -5.40 -15.90 20.17
N SER A 117 -4.98 -17.15 19.99
CA SER A 117 -5.41 -18.28 20.81
C SER A 117 -4.64 -18.39 22.14
N SER A 118 -3.52 -17.67 22.28
CA SER A 118 -2.70 -17.66 23.48
C SER A 118 -3.16 -16.60 24.50
N GLU A 119 -3.85 -15.56 24.03
CA GLU A 119 -4.32 -14.44 24.85
C GLU A 119 -5.63 -14.76 25.60
N SER A 120 -6.46 -15.64 25.03
CA SER A 120 -7.71 -16.13 25.65
C SER A 120 -7.51 -17.23 26.70
N ALA A 121 -6.27 -17.70 26.92
CA ALA A 121 -5.96 -18.77 27.88
C ALA A 121 -5.51 -18.27 29.27
N THR A 122 -5.52 -16.94 29.50
CA THR A 122 -5.04 -16.33 30.77
C THR A 122 -6.14 -15.65 31.59
N GLU A 123 -7.41 -15.73 31.16
CA GLU A 123 -8.58 -15.33 31.95
C GLU A 123 -9.40 -16.57 32.32
N ASP A 124 -8.95 -17.28 33.37
CA ASP A 124 -9.80 -18.15 34.22
C ASP A 124 -9.18 -18.25 35.63
#